data_AF-A0A0L0T2F2-F1
#
_entry.id   AF-A0A0L0T2F2-F1
#
_cell.length_a   1.000
_cell.length_b   1.000
_cell.length_c   1.000
_cell.angle_alpha   90.00
_cell.angle_beta   90.00
_cell.angle_gamma   90.00
#
_symmetry.space_group_name_H-M   'P 1'
#
loop_
_entity.id
_entity.type
_entity.pdbx_description
1 polymer ?
#
loop_
_entity_poly.entity_id
_entity_poly.type
_entity_poly.pdbx_seq_one_letter_code
_entity_poly.pdbx_strand_id
1 'polypeptide(L)'
;MLPSAHKKKSSAITSYAADFGRVSSSRGASNTLLVKSPVGKARPTCYTLPCDEHVYGKKVDRRPDETTAKVLTSWQTKQKSKNAVPSLDYVSMNKLTLHAGIVDPKGQYEHRKLHPIRMKVIDHATHPTPCSARRHLPSDTDPTFTYGKPTRPSSPVGKLMSDHYQREYDAAMKMREEEHARALAAMTHRPRTRKDQMVPLQHPKPKHLTIYERDAKDLFKMPRFRDVPARVDHQNPLCT
;
A
#
# COMPACT_ATOMS: atom_id res chain seq x y z
N MET A 1 18.57 -56.98 -59.81
CA MET A 1 19.73 -56.86 -58.90
C MET A 1 19.25 -56.24 -57.60
N LEU A 2 19.13 -57.05 -56.55
CA LEU A 2 18.75 -56.62 -55.19
C LEU A 2 19.95 -56.93 -54.28
N PRO A 3 20.37 -56.03 -53.37
CA PRO A 3 21.49 -56.30 -52.49
C PRO A 3 21.11 -57.24 -51.34
N SER A 4 22.01 -58.20 -51.11
CA SER A 4 21.96 -59.25 -50.09
C SER A 4 22.09 -58.68 -48.68
N ALA A 5 21.18 -59.06 -47.79
CA ALA A 5 21.17 -58.63 -46.39
C ALA A 5 22.12 -59.49 -45.53
N HIS A 6 23.21 -58.89 -45.05
CA HIS A 6 24.10 -59.50 -44.07
C HIS A 6 23.41 -59.63 -42.69
N LYS A 7 23.12 -60.87 -42.31
CA LYS A 7 22.63 -61.25 -40.99
C LYS A 7 23.81 -61.26 -40.00
N LYS A 8 23.94 -60.23 -39.15
CA LYS A 8 24.88 -60.25 -38.01
C LYS A 8 24.38 -61.27 -36.99
N LYS A 9 25.14 -62.35 -36.78
CA LYS A 9 24.95 -63.28 -35.65
C LYS A 9 25.42 -62.56 -34.39
N SER A 10 24.49 -62.11 -33.54
CA SER A 10 24.82 -61.72 -32.17
C SER A 10 25.13 -63.00 -31.38
N SER A 11 26.37 -63.15 -30.95
CA SER A 11 26.78 -64.19 -30.00
C SER A 11 26.04 -63.97 -28.68
N ALA A 12 25.16 -64.92 -28.32
CA ALA A 12 24.57 -64.98 -27.00
C ALA A 12 25.67 -65.34 -26.00
N ILE A 13 26.12 -64.34 -25.23
CA ILE A 13 26.92 -64.57 -24.03
C ILE A 13 25.95 -65.10 -22.98
N THR A 14 25.99 -66.42 -22.77
CA THR A 14 25.28 -67.08 -21.68
C THR A 14 25.98 -66.77 -20.37
N SER A 15 25.64 -65.65 -19.72
CA SER A 15 26.03 -65.40 -18.34
C SER A 15 25.04 -66.12 -17.41
N TYR A 16 25.54 -67.10 -16.68
CA TYR A 16 24.87 -67.78 -15.57
C TYR A 16 24.35 -66.73 -14.56
N ALA A 17 23.04 -66.55 -14.50
CA ALA A 17 22.37 -65.93 -13.37
C ALA A 17 21.11 -66.74 -13.09
N ALA A 18 21.06 -67.26 -11.88
CA ALA A 18 20.08 -68.23 -11.39
C ALA A 18 18.64 -67.90 -11.78
N ASP A 19 17.99 -68.90 -12.37
CA ASP A 19 16.54 -69.00 -12.58
C ASP A 19 15.80 -68.88 -11.24
N PHE A 20 15.39 -67.67 -10.88
CA PHE A 20 14.33 -67.44 -9.90
C PHE A 20 13.06 -67.00 -10.61
N GLY A 21 12.24 -67.98 -11.01
CA GLY A 21 10.81 -67.80 -11.27
C GLY A 21 10.48 -67.07 -12.57
N ARG A 22 10.22 -67.84 -13.62
CA ARG A 22 9.42 -67.36 -14.75
C ARG A 22 8.05 -66.88 -14.25
N VAL A 23 7.82 -65.56 -14.26
CA VAL A 23 6.46 -65.03 -14.35
C VAL A 23 6.16 -64.84 -15.83
N SER A 24 5.45 -65.84 -16.36
CA SER A 24 4.77 -65.75 -17.65
C SER A 24 3.70 -64.64 -17.58
N SER A 25 3.58 -63.91 -18.68
CA SER A 25 2.66 -62.79 -18.94
C SER A 25 3.15 -61.39 -18.53
N SER A 26 3.29 -60.56 -19.54
CA SER A 26 3.50 -59.11 -19.52
C SER A 26 2.41 -58.31 -18.76
N ARG A 27 1.47 -58.97 -18.08
CA ARG A 27 0.35 -58.33 -17.36
C ARG A 27 0.68 -58.00 -15.91
N GLY A 28 1.75 -58.58 -15.35
CA GLY A 28 2.16 -58.36 -13.95
C GLY A 28 3.04 -57.12 -13.72
N ALA A 29 3.64 -56.55 -14.78
CA ALA A 29 4.61 -55.46 -14.65
C ALA A 29 3.99 -54.07 -14.43
N SER A 30 2.74 -53.86 -14.85
CA SER A 30 2.03 -52.59 -14.66
C SER A 30 1.22 -52.51 -13.36
N ASN A 31 0.86 -53.67 -12.78
CA ASN A 31 0.07 -53.72 -11.56
C ASN A 31 0.99 -53.70 -10.32
N THR A 32 1.01 -52.57 -9.62
CA THR A 32 1.85 -52.32 -8.43
C THR A 32 1.64 -53.32 -7.29
N LEU A 33 0.48 -53.98 -7.23
CA LEU A 33 0.14 -54.97 -6.21
C LEU A 33 0.74 -56.36 -6.49
N LEU A 34 1.00 -56.67 -7.76
CA LEU A 34 1.52 -57.97 -8.19
C LEU A 34 3.05 -57.99 -8.29
N VAL A 35 3.69 -56.82 -8.29
CA VAL A 35 5.14 -56.67 -8.40
C VAL A 35 5.80 -56.87 -7.04
N LYS A 36 6.52 -57.99 -6.90
CA LYS A 36 7.31 -58.31 -5.70
C LYS A 36 8.48 -57.34 -5.55
N SER A 37 8.67 -56.80 -4.34
CA SER A 37 9.83 -55.94 -4.05
C SER A 37 11.11 -56.79 -3.96
N PRO A 38 12.15 -56.49 -4.75
CA PRO A 38 13.46 -57.10 -4.54
C PRO A 38 14.04 -56.63 -3.19
N VAL A 39 14.68 -57.54 -2.46
CA VAL A 39 15.36 -57.21 -1.20
C VAL A 39 16.65 -56.46 -1.52
N GLY A 40 16.90 -55.33 -0.83
CA GLY A 40 18.12 -54.54 -0.98
C GLY A 40 18.21 -53.68 -2.24
N LYS A 41 17.14 -53.58 -3.05
CA LYS A 41 17.06 -52.69 -4.22
C LYS A 41 15.82 -51.81 -4.15
N ALA A 42 15.84 -50.69 -4.87
CA ALA A 42 14.64 -49.88 -5.06
C ALA A 42 13.54 -50.70 -5.75
N ARG A 43 12.28 -50.42 -5.40
CA ARG A 43 11.13 -51.06 -6.06
C ARG A 43 11.16 -50.72 -7.56
N PRO A 44 10.99 -51.71 -8.45
CA PRO A 44 10.97 -51.45 -9.87
C PRO A 44 9.76 -50.58 -10.24
N THR A 45 9.93 -49.72 -11.24
CA THR A 45 8.84 -48.86 -11.70
C THR A 45 7.77 -49.69 -12.41
N CYS A 46 6.51 -49.42 -12.08
CA CYS A 46 5.35 -50.06 -12.70
C CYS A 46 4.73 -49.19 -13.81
N TYR A 47 5.39 -48.09 -14.15
CA TYR A 47 4.96 -47.12 -15.14
C TYR A 47 5.97 -47.08 -16.28
N THR A 48 5.48 -46.78 -17.48
CA THR A 48 6.35 -46.51 -18.64
C THR A 48 7.09 -45.20 -18.37
N LEU A 49 8.37 -45.33 -18.02
CA LEU A 49 9.24 -44.18 -17.86
C LEU A 49 9.69 -43.64 -19.23
N PRO A 50 9.93 -42.32 -19.33
CA PRO A 50 10.67 -41.73 -20.43
C PRO A 50 12.02 -42.42 -20.67
N CYS A 51 12.59 -42.19 -21.87
CA CYS A 51 13.93 -42.65 -22.25
C CYS A 51 14.99 -42.27 -21.19
N ASP A 52 16.09 -43.03 -21.13
CA ASP A 52 17.18 -42.83 -20.15
C ASP A 52 17.85 -41.45 -20.23
N GLU A 53 17.72 -40.76 -21.37
CA GLU A 53 18.20 -39.38 -21.56
C GLU A 53 17.26 -38.32 -20.95
N HIS A 54 16.10 -38.71 -20.42
CA HIS A 54 15.15 -37.78 -19.83
C HIS A 54 15.59 -37.31 -18.44
N VAL A 55 15.84 -36.00 -18.32
CA VAL A 55 16.14 -35.37 -17.04
C VAL A 55 14.83 -35.00 -16.33
N TYR A 56 14.58 -35.63 -15.19
CA TYR A 56 13.45 -35.28 -14.34
C TYR A 56 13.65 -33.94 -13.63
N GLY A 57 12.56 -33.22 -13.40
CA GLY A 57 12.55 -31.93 -12.71
C GLY A 57 12.15 -30.78 -13.62
N LYS A 58 11.99 -29.59 -13.03
CA LYS A 58 11.68 -28.37 -13.77
C LYS A 58 12.98 -27.67 -14.16
N LYS A 59 13.26 -27.56 -15.46
CA LYS A 59 14.36 -26.74 -15.94
C LYS A 59 14.14 -25.29 -15.49
N VAL A 60 15.15 -24.70 -14.87
CA VAL A 60 15.13 -23.27 -14.55
C VAL A 60 15.54 -22.52 -15.81
N ASP A 61 14.55 -22.05 -16.56
CA ASP A 61 14.77 -21.19 -17.72
C ASP A 61 15.22 -19.82 -17.24
N ARG A 62 16.54 -19.63 -17.13
CA ARG A 62 17.11 -18.30 -16.92
C ARG A 62 16.90 -17.49 -18.18
N ARG A 63 16.23 -16.34 -18.07
CA ARG A 63 16.15 -15.42 -19.20
C ARG A 63 17.56 -14.90 -19.49
N PRO A 64 18.01 -14.91 -20.77
CA PRO A 64 19.33 -14.42 -21.14
C PRO A 64 19.53 -12.92 -20.81
N ASP A 65 18.43 -12.20 -20.56
CA ASP A 65 18.45 -10.77 -20.25
C ASP A 65 18.54 -10.45 -18.75
N GLU A 66 18.37 -11.43 -17.87
CA GLU A 66 18.41 -11.26 -16.41
C GLU A 66 19.83 -11.48 -15.85
N THR A 67 20.85 -10.98 -16.56
CA THR A 67 22.25 -11.01 -16.06
C THR A 67 22.45 -9.89 -15.04
N THR A 68 23.20 -10.13 -13.97
CA THR A 68 23.51 -9.14 -12.93
C THR A 68 23.98 -7.80 -13.49
N ALA A 69 24.85 -7.83 -14.51
CA ALA A 69 25.32 -6.63 -15.20
C ALA A 69 24.17 -5.83 -15.83
N LYS A 70 23.27 -6.49 -16.58
CA LYS A 70 22.11 -5.83 -17.20
C LYS A 70 21.17 -5.24 -16.14
N VAL A 71 20.88 -5.99 -15.07
CA VAL A 71 19.98 -5.56 -13.99
C VAL A 71 20.54 -4.33 -13.25
N LEU A 72 21.85 -4.29 -12.99
CA LEU A 72 22.49 -3.16 -12.31
C LEU A 72 22.60 -1.92 -13.21
N THR A 73 22.80 -2.10 -14.52
CA THR A 73 22.96 -0.99 -15.46
C THR A 73 21.63 -0.40 -15.93
N SER A 74 20.56 -1.19 -16.00
CA SER A 74 19.26 -0.71 -16.49
C SER A 74 18.37 -0.24 -15.33
N TRP A 75 18.16 1.07 -15.21
CA TRP A 75 17.05 1.60 -14.42
C TRP A 75 15.74 1.44 -15.20
N GLN A 76 15.11 0.25 -15.10
CA GLN A 76 13.81 0.03 -15.72
C GLN A 76 12.70 0.67 -14.88
N THR A 77 12.17 1.78 -15.39
CA THR A 77 10.91 2.34 -14.89
C THR A 77 9.79 1.34 -15.15
N LYS A 78 8.90 1.12 -14.17
CA LYS A 78 7.75 0.20 -14.29
C LYS A 78 7.01 0.43 -15.61
N GLN A 79 7.15 -0.51 -16.54
CA GLN A 79 6.40 -0.50 -17.78
C GLN A 79 4.98 -0.96 -17.49
N LYS A 80 3.97 -0.20 -17.90
CA LYS A 80 2.59 -0.67 -17.88
C LYS A 80 2.48 -1.89 -18.80
N SER A 81 1.84 -2.97 -18.36
CA SER A 81 1.63 -4.09 -19.27
C SER A 81 0.71 -3.64 -20.40
N LYS A 82 1.08 -3.93 -21.65
CA LYS A 82 0.36 -3.45 -22.85
C LYS A 82 -1.11 -3.84 -22.87
N ASN A 83 -1.47 -4.90 -22.14
CA ASN A 83 -2.82 -5.45 -22.04
C ASN A 83 -3.41 -5.31 -20.62
N ALA A 84 -2.90 -4.38 -19.80
CA ALA A 84 -3.48 -4.13 -18.47
C ALA A 84 -4.91 -3.63 -18.62
N VAL A 85 -5.88 -4.49 -18.26
CA VAL A 85 -7.26 -4.07 -18.16
C VAL A 85 -7.39 -3.11 -16.96
N PRO A 86 -7.97 -1.91 -17.13
CA PRO A 86 -8.17 -0.99 -16.03
C PRO A 86 -9.03 -1.61 -14.93
N SER A 87 -8.73 -1.26 -13.68
CA SER A 87 -9.54 -1.64 -12.53
C SER A 87 -10.98 -1.13 -12.66
N LEU A 88 -11.91 -1.82 -12.01
CA LEU A 88 -13.30 -1.38 -11.90
C LEU A 88 -13.41 -0.11 -11.04
N ASP A 89 -14.33 0.79 -11.41
CA ASP A 89 -14.66 1.98 -10.63
C ASP A 89 -15.86 1.70 -9.72
N TYR A 90 -15.57 1.19 -8.53
CA TYR A 90 -16.60 0.85 -7.55
C TYR A 90 -17.39 2.06 -7.07
N VAL A 91 -16.84 3.29 -7.13
CA VAL A 91 -17.52 4.48 -6.64
C VAL A 91 -18.68 4.84 -7.56
N SER A 92 -18.45 4.89 -8.88
CA SER A 92 -19.52 5.13 -9.85
C SER A 92 -20.55 4.00 -9.86
N MET A 93 -20.08 2.74 -9.79
CA MET A 93 -20.97 1.59 -9.75
C MET A 93 -21.88 1.60 -8.51
N ASN A 94 -21.34 1.92 -7.32
CA ASN A 94 -22.13 2.02 -6.10
C ASN A 94 -23.12 3.20 -6.13
N LYS A 95 -22.79 4.31 -6.79
CA LYS A 95 -23.75 5.40 -7.01
C LYS A 95 -24.91 4.92 -7.87
N LEU A 96 -24.64 4.16 -8.93
CA LEU A 96 -25.69 3.59 -9.78
C LEU A 96 -26.55 2.56 -9.05
N THR A 97 -25.97 1.73 -8.18
CA THR A 97 -26.78 0.81 -7.36
C THR A 97 -27.75 1.56 -6.46
N LEU A 98 -27.31 2.68 -5.88
CA LEU A 98 -28.17 3.54 -5.06
C LEU A 98 -29.25 4.23 -5.90
N HIS A 99 -28.91 4.71 -7.11
CA HIS A 99 -29.89 5.28 -8.04
C HIS A 99 -30.93 4.25 -8.50
N ALA A 100 -30.55 2.98 -8.59
CA ALA A 100 -31.46 1.87 -8.88
C ALA A 100 -32.28 1.41 -7.66
N GLY A 101 -32.09 2.01 -6.48
CA GLY A 101 -32.79 1.65 -5.25
C GLY A 101 -32.30 0.35 -4.59
N ILE A 102 -31.14 -0.18 -4.99
CA ILE A 102 -30.61 -1.45 -4.50
C ILE A 102 -29.74 -1.20 -3.26
N VAL A 103 -30.33 -1.41 -2.08
CA VAL A 103 -29.65 -1.26 -0.79
C VAL A 103 -29.02 -2.58 -0.32
N ASP A 104 -29.50 -3.72 -0.82
CA ASP A 104 -29.04 -5.05 -0.41
C ASP A 104 -27.62 -5.37 -0.89
N PRO A 105 -26.74 -5.91 -0.02
CA PRO A 105 -25.35 -6.23 -0.39
C PRO A 105 -25.24 -7.22 -1.56
N LYS A 106 -26.14 -8.21 -1.61
CA LYS A 106 -26.17 -9.23 -2.67
C LYS A 106 -26.63 -8.61 -4.00
N GLY A 107 -27.68 -7.79 -3.96
CA GLY A 107 -28.14 -7.04 -5.12
C GLY A 107 -27.09 -6.06 -5.65
N GLN A 108 -26.35 -5.40 -4.76
CA GLN A 108 -25.23 -4.54 -5.16
C GLN A 108 -24.13 -5.35 -5.86
N TYR A 109 -23.80 -6.54 -5.38
CA TYR A 109 -22.84 -7.42 -6.06
C TYR A 109 -23.31 -7.83 -7.46
N GLU A 110 -24.56 -8.27 -7.60
CA GLU A 110 -25.14 -8.68 -8.88
C GLU A 110 -25.22 -7.51 -9.87
N HIS A 111 -25.67 -6.34 -9.40
CA HIS A 111 -25.71 -5.13 -10.22
C HIS A 111 -24.32 -4.71 -10.70
N ARG A 112 -23.29 -4.83 -9.84
CA ARG A 112 -21.89 -4.57 -10.22
C ARG A 112 -21.37 -5.55 -11.28
N LYS A 113 -21.83 -6.79 -11.26
CA LYS A 113 -21.46 -7.81 -12.25
C LYS A 113 -22.11 -7.54 -13.61
N LEU A 114 -23.36 -7.08 -13.63
CA LEU A 114 -24.12 -6.77 -14.84
C LEU A 114 -23.68 -5.45 -15.49
N HIS A 115 -23.31 -4.46 -14.67
CA HIS A 115 -22.92 -3.11 -15.13
C HIS A 115 -21.47 -2.76 -14.72
N PRO A 116 -20.46 -3.41 -15.29
CA PRO A 116 -19.07 -3.14 -14.95
C PRO A 116 -18.60 -1.81 -15.56
N ILE A 117 -18.41 -0.79 -14.71
CA ILE A 117 -17.77 0.47 -15.10
C ILE A 117 -16.29 0.37 -14.77
N ARG A 118 -15.42 0.59 -15.75
CA ARG A 118 -13.96 0.61 -15.54
C ARG A 118 -13.46 2.03 -15.35
N MET A 119 -12.41 2.16 -14.54
CA MET A 119 -11.69 3.41 -14.41
C MET A 119 -11.14 3.84 -15.77
N LYS A 120 -11.29 5.12 -16.10
CA LYS A 120 -10.63 5.69 -17.28
C LYS A 120 -9.13 5.58 -17.07
N VAL A 121 -8.43 4.89 -17.98
CA VAL A 121 -6.98 4.92 -18.00
C VAL A 121 -6.60 6.32 -18.43
N ILE A 122 -6.18 7.14 -17.47
CA ILE A 122 -5.60 8.44 -17.79
C ILE A 122 -4.19 8.16 -18.28
N ASP A 123 -4.01 8.25 -19.58
CA ASP A 123 -2.68 8.33 -20.15
C ASP A 123 -2.10 9.69 -19.77
N HIS A 124 -1.25 9.68 -18.75
CA HIS A 124 -0.51 10.86 -18.27
C HIS A 124 0.33 11.54 -19.38
N ALA A 125 0.48 10.89 -20.53
CA ALA A 125 1.12 11.44 -21.73
C ALA A 125 0.18 12.32 -22.57
N THR A 126 -1.10 11.96 -22.67
CA THR A 126 -2.05 12.56 -23.63
C THR A 126 -3.02 13.53 -22.96
N HIS A 127 -3.40 13.25 -21.72
CA HIS A 127 -4.29 14.11 -20.93
C HIS A 127 -3.69 14.34 -19.55
N PRO A 128 -2.83 15.36 -19.42
CA PRO A 128 -2.33 15.74 -18.12
C PRO A 128 -3.51 16.18 -17.25
N THR A 129 -3.89 15.39 -16.25
CA THR A 129 -4.78 15.88 -15.19
C THR A 129 -4.10 17.08 -14.52
N PRO A 130 -4.83 18.02 -13.91
CA PRO A 130 -4.22 19.18 -13.27
C PRO A 130 -3.16 18.82 -12.19
N CYS A 131 -3.14 17.57 -11.70
CA CYS A 131 -2.07 17.08 -10.82
C CYS A 131 -0.97 16.25 -11.51
N SER A 132 -1.22 15.72 -12.72
CA SER A 132 -0.33 14.82 -13.46
C SER A 132 0.20 15.39 -14.78
N ALA A 133 -0.23 16.60 -15.17
CA ALA A 133 0.64 17.45 -15.97
C ALA A 133 2.01 17.39 -15.34
N ARG A 134 3.05 17.11 -16.14
CA ARG A 134 4.39 17.55 -15.75
C ARG A 134 4.23 19.04 -15.44
N ARG A 135 4.10 19.35 -14.15
CA ARG A 135 3.93 20.73 -13.70
C ARG A 135 5.17 21.41 -14.22
N HIS A 136 4.97 22.44 -15.03
CA HIS A 136 6.08 23.17 -15.62
C HIS A 136 6.95 23.65 -14.47
N LEU A 137 8.12 23.02 -14.32
CA LEU A 137 9.01 23.35 -13.23
C LEU A 137 9.73 24.65 -13.63
N PRO A 138 10.01 25.57 -12.69
CA PRO A 138 10.76 26.78 -13.02
C PRO A 138 12.12 26.49 -13.68
N SER A 139 12.77 25.38 -13.30
CA SER A 139 14.00 24.90 -13.96
C SER A 139 13.83 24.47 -15.41
N ASP A 140 12.62 24.16 -15.84
CA ASP A 140 12.35 23.79 -17.24
C ASP A 140 12.36 25.05 -18.14
N THR A 141 12.10 26.23 -17.55
CA THR A 141 12.09 27.53 -18.26
C THR A 141 13.46 28.20 -18.23
N ASP A 142 14.05 28.27 -17.03
CA ASP A 142 15.28 29.00 -16.77
C ASP A 142 16.36 27.99 -16.33
N PRO A 143 17.38 27.72 -17.17
CA PRO A 143 18.45 26.77 -16.84
C PRO A 143 19.30 27.19 -15.64
N THR A 144 19.26 28.47 -15.27
CA THR A 144 19.95 29.05 -14.12
C THR A 144 19.13 28.99 -12.84
N PHE A 145 17.85 28.59 -12.92
CA PHE A 145 16.98 28.50 -11.75
C PHE A 145 17.48 27.42 -10.80
N THR A 146 17.74 27.81 -9.56
CA THR A 146 18.19 26.90 -8.50
C THR A 146 17.09 26.74 -7.46
N TYR A 147 16.73 25.49 -7.17
CA TYR A 147 15.76 25.18 -6.11
C TYR A 147 16.38 25.40 -4.73
N GLY A 148 15.56 25.89 -3.80
CA GLY A 148 15.94 26.06 -2.40
C GLY A 148 15.71 27.48 -1.91
N LYS A 149 16.09 27.74 -0.65
CA LYS A 149 16.11 29.09 -0.09
C LYS A 149 17.48 29.70 -0.39
N PRO A 150 17.56 30.91 -0.97
CA PRO A 150 18.83 31.59 -1.12
C PRO A 150 19.45 31.82 0.26
N THR A 151 20.78 31.76 0.33
CA THR A 151 21.51 32.04 1.55
C THR A 151 21.15 33.45 2.02
N ARG A 152 20.64 33.57 3.25
CA ARG A 152 20.37 34.88 3.85
C ARG A 152 21.69 35.65 3.92
N PRO A 153 21.77 36.89 3.39
CA PRO A 153 22.97 37.70 3.56
C PRO A 153 23.24 37.90 5.06
N SER A 154 24.51 37.86 5.45
CA SER A 154 24.91 38.18 6.82
C SER A 154 24.53 39.62 7.15
N SER A 155 24.40 39.91 8.45
CA SER A 155 24.20 41.29 8.91
C SER A 155 25.36 42.17 8.41
N PRO A 156 25.10 43.27 7.67
CA PRO A 156 26.15 44.12 7.13
C PRO A 156 27.10 44.60 8.23
N VAL A 157 28.40 44.30 8.08
CA VAL A 157 29.38 44.55 9.16
C VAL A 157 29.50 46.04 9.49
N GLY A 158 29.40 46.92 8.49
CA GLY A 158 29.45 48.37 8.72
C GLY A 158 28.32 48.89 9.62
N LYS A 159 27.14 48.26 9.57
CA LYS A 159 26.02 48.59 10.47
C LYS A 159 26.24 48.08 11.89
N LEU A 160 26.91 46.93 12.02
CA LEU A 160 27.31 46.40 13.33
C LEU A 160 28.35 47.31 13.99
N MET A 161 29.34 47.79 13.24
CA MET A 161 30.42 48.64 13.76
C MET A 161 29.99 50.06 14.11
N SER A 162 28.86 50.52 13.57
CA SER A 162 28.34 51.89 13.78
C SER A 162 27.19 51.97 14.78
N ASP A 163 26.93 50.88 15.52
CA ASP A 163 25.79 50.74 16.45
C ASP A 163 24.43 51.08 15.81
N HIS A 164 24.31 50.90 14.50
CA HIS A 164 23.13 51.28 13.74
C HIS A 164 21.86 50.61 14.27
N TYR A 165 21.94 49.32 14.59
CA TYR A 165 20.81 48.54 15.07
C TYR A 165 20.37 48.95 16.49
N GLN A 166 21.31 49.40 17.33
CA GLN A 166 20.97 49.93 18.65
C GLN A 166 20.19 51.25 18.50
N ARG A 167 20.66 52.15 17.63
CA ARG A 167 19.97 53.43 17.37
C ARG A 167 18.56 53.23 16.80
N GLU A 168 18.41 52.29 15.86
CA GLU A 168 17.09 51.93 15.31
C GLU A 168 16.17 51.34 16.38
N TYR A 169 16.70 50.48 17.25
CA TYR A 169 15.94 49.89 18.35
C TYR A 169 15.48 50.95 19.34
N ASP A 170 16.36 51.83 19.79
CA ASP A 170 16.04 52.90 20.73
C ASP A 170 14.99 53.86 20.14
N ALA A 171 15.09 54.18 18.85
CA ALA A 171 14.10 54.98 18.14
C ALA A 171 12.74 54.28 18.05
N ALA A 172 12.72 52.98 17.72
CA ALA A 172 11.49 52.19 17.65
C ALA A 172 10.83 52.03 19.02
N MET A 173 11.61 51.88 20.09
CA MET A 173 11.13 51.82 21.46
C MET A 173 10.49 53.14 21.89
N LYS A 174 11.16 54.27 21.63
CA LYS A 174 10.60 55.60 21.88
C LYS A 174 9.27 55.81 21.15
N MET A 175 9.20 55.46 19.87
CA MET A 175 7.96 55.55 19.09
C MET A 175 6.84 54.71 19.70
N ARG A 176 7.13 53.46 20.09
CA ARG A 176 6.14 52.58 20.72
C ARG A 176 5.68 53.11 22.08
N GLU A 177 6.59 53.63 22.89
CA GLU A 177 6.27 54.25 24.18
C GLU A 177 5.40 55.49 24.00
N GLU A 178 5.69 56.34 23.02
CA GLU A 178 4.88 57.51 22.68
C GLU A 178 3.48 57.13 22.18
N GLU A 179 3.37 56.09 21.34
CA GLU A 179 2.07 55.57 20.90
C GLU A 179 1.27 54.98 22.06
N HIS A 180 1.92 54.22 22.94
CA HIS A 180 1.28 53.65 24.12
C HIS A 180 0.85 54.75 25.10
N ALA A 181 1.67 55.77 25.33
CA ALA A 181 1.34 56.93 26.14
C ALA A 181 0.16 57.71 25.54
N ARG A 182 0.14 57.91 24.22
CA ARG A 182 -1.00 58.52 23.51
C ARG A 182 -2.27 57.69 23.65
N ALA A 183 -2.19 56.37 23.53
CA ALA A 183 -3.33 55.47 23.71
C ALA A 183 -3.87 55.49 25.15
N LEU A 184 -2.98 55.48 26.15
CA LEU A 184 -3.36 55.62 27.56
C LEU A 184 -4.02 56.97 27.83
N ALA A 185 -3.47 58.08 27.33
CA ALA A 185 -4.07 59.41 27.45
C ALA A 185 -5.44 59.51 26.76
N ALA A 186 -5.63 58.81 25.63
CA ALA A 186 -6.93 58.72 24.97
C ALA A 186 -7.94 57.87 25.77
N MET A 187 -7.48 56.86 26.50
CA MET A 187 -8.33 56.05 27.39
C MET A 187 -8.77 56.80 28.64
N THR A 188 -7.92 57.63 29.25
CA THR A 188 -8.27 58.39 30.47
C THR A 188 -9.31 59.48 30.21
N HIS A 189 -9.33 60.07 29.01
CA HIS A 189 -10.28 61.12 28.64
C HIS A 189 -11.56 60.62 27.94
N ARG A 190 -11.78 59.30 27.84
CA ARG A 190 -12.98 58.78 27.20
C ARG A 190 -14.18 58.90 28.17
N PRO A 191 -15.22 59.71 27.87
CA PRO A 191 -16.39 59.76 28.73
C PRO A 191 -17.06 58.38 28.73
N ARG A 192 -17.22 57.79 29.93
CA ARG A 192 -17.92 56.52 30.09
C ARG A 192 -19.34 56.65 29.56
N THR A 193 -19.67 55.93 28.51
CA THR A 193 -21.04 55.89 27.99
C THR A 193 -21.89 54.95 28.85
N ARG A 194 -23.21 55.17 28.95
CA ARG A 194 -24.11 54.29 29.74
C ARG A 194 -24.05 52.80 29.34
N LYS A 195 -23.59 52.49 28.11
CA LYS A 195 -23.42 51.12 27.62
C LYS A 195 -22.21 50.40 28.23
N ASP A 196 -21.18 51.13 28.68
CA ASP A 196 -19.98 50.55 29.32
C ASP A 196 -20.21 50.17 30.80
N GLN A 197 -21.32 50.58 31.41
CA GLN A 197 -21.73 50.16 32.75
C GLN A 197 -22.52 48.84 32.76
N MET A 198 -22.84 48.29 31.59
CA MET A 198 -23.51 47.00 31.48
C MET A 198 -22.47 45.88 31.60
N VAL A 199 -22.70 44.93 32.52
CA VAL A 199 -21.84 43.74 32.66
C VAL A 199 -21.87 42.97 31.33
N PRO A 200 -20.71 42.62 30.72
CA PRO A 200 -20.69 41.82 29.51
C PRO A 200 -21.46 40.52 29.74
N LEU A 201 -22.42 40.22 28.86
CA LEU A 201 -23.17 38.98 28.89
C LEU A 201 -22.16 37.83 28.77
N GLN A 202 -21.93 37.10 29.87
CA GLN A 202 -21.03 35.95 29.85
C GLN A 202 -21.66 34.90 28.91
N HIS A 203 -21.08 34.73 27.73
CA HIS A 203 -21.49 33.66 26.84
C HIS A 203 -21.16 32.33 27.52
N PRO A 204 -22.13 31.43 27.71
CA PRO A 204 -21.85 30.13 28.33
C PRO A 204 -20.88 29.38 27.42
N LYS A 205 -19.73 28.99 27.97
CA LYS A 205 -18.76 28.15 27.25
C LYS A 205 -19.46 26.83 26.88
N PRO A 206 -19.35 26.36 25.62
CA PRO A 206 -19.97 25.10 25.23
C PRO A 206 -19.39 23.96 26.08
N LYS A 207 -20.26 23.21 26.76
CA LYS A 207 -19.86 22.04 27.55
C LYS A 207 -19.47 20.92 26.58
N HIS A 208 -18.20 20.53 26.59
CA HIS A 208 -17.72 19.34 25.88
C HIS A 208 -18.17 18.09 26.66
N LEU A 209 -19.32 17.52 26.32
CA LEU A 209 -19.83 16.30 26.96
C LEU A 209 -18.89 15.13 26.62
N THR A 210 -18.35 14.48 27.64
CA THR A 210 -17.51 13.28 27.47
C THR A 210 -18.41 12.04 27.32
N ILE A 211 -17.87 10.93 26.79
CA ILE A 211 -18.59 9.67 26.50
C ILE A 211 -19.39 9.13 27.71
N TYR A 212 -19.02 9.55 28.93
CA TYR A 212 -19.60 9.13 30.20
C TYR A 212 -20.96 9.75 30.54
N GLU A 213 -21.38 10.85 29.90
CA GLU A 213 -22.69 11.46 30.13
C GLU A 213 -23.81 10.87 29.24
N ARG A 214 -23.53 9.82 28.45
CA ARG A 214 -24.59 9.05 27.82
C ARG A 214 -25.29 8.20 28.87
N ASP A 215 -26.57 8.47 29.05
CA ASP A 215 -27.45 7.82 30.02
C ASP A 215 -27.28 6.29 29.96
N ALA A 216 -27.02 5.64 31.10
CA ALA A 216 -26.67 4.21 31.15
C ALA A 216 -27.79 3.30 30.61
N LYS A 217 -29.01 3.83 30.49
CA LYS A 217 -30.20 3.17 29.91
C LYS A 217 -30.13 3.05 28.38
N ASP A 218 -29.36 3.91 27.73
CA ASP A 218 -29.21 3.95 26.27
C ASP A 218 -28.02 3.11 25.77
N LEU A 219 -27.17 2.62 26.68
CA LEU A 219 -26.10 1.69 26.34
C LEU A 219 -26.67 0.29 26.14
N PHE A 220 -26.56 -0.22 24.91
CA PHE A 220 -26.96 -1.58 24.57
C PHE A 220 -26.30 -2.60 25.51
N LYS A 221 -27.12 -3.28 26.31
CA LYS A 221 -26.71 -4.38 27.19
C LYS A 221 -27.49 -5.64 26.82
N MET A 222 -26.78 -6.74 26.57
CA MET A 222 -27.42 -8.02 26.25
C MET A 222 -28.34 -8.48 27.40
N PRO A 223 -29.45 -9.20 27.12
CA PRO A 223 -30.46 -9.54 28.13
C PRO A 223 -29.90 -10.25 29.36
N ARG A 224 -28.96 -11.19 29.14
CA ARG A 224 -28.33 -11.98 30.20
C ARG A 224 -27.44 -11.16 31.15
N PHE A 225 -27.02 -9.97 30.74
CA PHE A 225 -26.10 -9.13 31.50
C PHE A 225 -26.76 -7.88 32.08
N ARG A 226 -28.08 -7.71 31.96
CA ARG A 226 -28.80 -6.54 32.50
C ARG A 226 -28.55 -6.37 34.00
N ASP A 227 -28.67 -7.45 34.76
CA ASP A 227 -28.60 -7.43 36.23
C ASP A 227 -27.19 -7.60 36.81
N VAL A 228 -26.16 -7.68 35.95
CA VAL A 228 -24.76 -7.79 36.42
C VAL A 228 -24.23 -6.38 36.73
N PRO A 229 -23.84 -6.10 38.00
CA PRO A 229 -23.24 -4.81 38.36
C PRO A 229 -21.86 -4.65 37.72
N ALA A 230 -21.45 -3.40 37.47
CA ALA A 230 -20.11 -3.13 36.97
C ALA A 230 -19.08 -3.58 38.02
N ARG A 231 -18.00 -4.22 37.58
CA ARG A 231 -16.93 -4.69 38.48
C ARG A 231 -16.03 -3.56 38.99
N VAL A 232 -16.09 -2.39 38.36
CA VAL A 232 -15.25 -1.24 38.68
C VAL A 232 -16.15 -0.04 38.91
N ASP A 233 -16.14 0.49 40.12
CA ASP A 233 -16.84 1.73 40.47
C ASP A 233 -16.01 2.93 40.00
N HIS A 234 -16.46 3.61 38.94
CA HIS A 234 -15.73 4.76 38.38
C HIS A 234 -15.84 6.02 39.25
N GLN A 235 -16.67 5.99 40.29
CA GLN A 235 -17.03 7.15 41.12
C GLN A 235 -16.17 7.29 42.39
N ASN A 236 -15.32 6.31 42.72
CA ASN A 236 -14.35 6.40 43.81
C ASN A 236 -12.95 5.98 43.32
N PRO A 237 -12.09 6.93 42.90
CA PRO A 237 -10.72 6.61 42.46
C PRO A 237 -9.75 6.34 43.62
N LEU A 238 -10.23 5.83 44.76
CA LEU A 238 -9.41 5.57 45.95
C LEU A 238 -9.72 4.19 46.52
N CYS A 239 -9.01 3.16 46.06
CA CYS A 239 -8.41 2.09 46.86
C CYS A 239 -7.83 1.02 45.91
N THR A 240 -6.50 0.86 45.91
CA THR A 240 -5.83 -0.40 45.59
C THR A 240 -5.70 -1.23 46.85
#